data_AF-D6TPL7-F1
#
_entry.id   AF-D6TPL7-F1
#
_cell.length_a   1.000
_cell.length_b   1.000
_cell.length_c   1.000
_cell.angle_alpha   90.00
_cell.angle_beta   90.00
_cell.angle_gamma   90.00
#
_symmetry.space_group_name_H-M   'P 1'
#
loop_
_entity.id
_entity.type
_entity.pdbx_description
1 polymer ?
#
loop_
_entity_poly.entity_id
_entity_poly.type
_entity_poly.pdbx_seq_one_letter_code
_entity_poly.pdbx_strand_id
1 'polypeptide(L)'
;MHNAQTLPTRETRLPHTTYHPRPRTMVIAFIALCILVSYLFLRSVQSFAFPPLICANLLRQADYQQILATTTEQQLPPVTQITSDLIPGQLSTFVQVSHPDDPRHLLDAYVYTCSQQGQTSQSTLLPVFQLHDLIQGTASITQAHSLSIGQLDTTLPTDTNLLMQPGQQTMYREYRWQNGAFIQVPFPALFPVLSRAEAQQLQAQANAGTILPWSDPLKTAASLAQNLLHWSADSTHIHLIHQSAGEAELTLTEEKPSCELDVTLQRLIQTDEHGLWFVTSAFSPGLTLPHNNLDMATSSPLTLSGTLDQAGTPARQSTPTALLFDHTLTHLAVLNTEAITIQPNGGFTGTLHFTNDLPGQPSLLLLAFTTSRSGQQTTRLLLTNVLLS
;
A
#
# COMPACT_ATOMS: atom_id res chain seq x y z
N MET A 1 53.73 1.47 42.95
CA MET A 1 54.10 1.23 44.37
C MET A 1 52.94 0.52 45.06
N HIS A 2 53.25 -0.64 45.68
CA HIS A 2 52.49 -1.40 46.68
C HIS A 2 51.10 -1.96 46.31
N ASN A 3 50.71 -3.16 46.73
CA ASN A 3 51.39 -4.33 47.30
C ASN A 3 50.40 -5.48 47.19
N ALA A 4 50.89 -6.67 46.87
CA ALA A 4 50.13 -7.91 46.90
C ALA A 4 49.88 -8.37 48.35
N GLN A 5 48.69 -8.91 48.63
CA GLN A 5 48.44 -9.74 49.80
C GLN A 5 47.63 -10.98 49.40
N THR A 6 48.29 -12.12 49.51
CA THR A 6 47.80 -13.47 49.30
C THR A 6 47.15 -14.01 50.59
N LEU A 7 46.00 -14.67 50.46
CA LEU A 7 45.32 -15.41 51.52
C LEU A 7 45.55 -16.93 51.35
N PRO A 8 45.65 -17.73 52.43
CA PRO A 8 45.99 -19.14 52.34
C PRO A 8 44.76 -20.03 52.12
N THR A 9 44.81 -20.90 51.11
CA THR A 9 43.85 -21.98 50.89
C THR A 9 44.29 -23.24 51.63
N ARG A 10 43.44 -23.70 52.55
CA ARG A 10 43.63 -24.90 53.37
C ARG A 10 43.19 -26.13 52.57
N GLU A 11 44.15 -26.91 52.06
CA GLU A 11 43.92 -28.22 51.45
C GLU A 11 43.51 -29.25 52.52
N THR A 12 42.25 -29.66 52.54
CA THR A 12 41.80 -30.90 53.18
C THR A 12 41.94 -32.06 52.18
N ARG A 13 43.00 -32.86 52.34
CA ARG A 13 43.12 -34.16 51.65
C ARG A 13 42.08 -35.13 52.21
N LEU A 14 41.11 -35.50 51.37
CA LEU A 14 40.22 -36.62 51.62
C LEU A 14 40.94 -37.94 51.26
N PRO A 15 40.75 -39.01 52.05
CA PRO A 15 41.39 -40.30 51.80
C PRO A 15 40.84 -40.96 50.54
N HIS A 16 41.73 -41.35 49.62
CA HIS A 16 41.40 -42.17 48.46
C HIS A 16 41.07 -43.61 48.92
N THR A 17 39.79 -43.89 49.11
CA THR A 17 39.29 -45.26 49.15
C THR A 17 39.19 -45.78 47.72
N THR A 18 40.01 -46.76 47.38
CA THR A 18 39.98 -47.50 46.12
C THR A 18 38.69 -48.33 46.05
N TYR A 19 37.67 -47.74 45.45
CA TYR A 19 36.37 -48.36 45.25
C TYR A 19 36.45 -49.31 44.05
N HIS A 20 36.58 -50.61 44.30
CA HIS A 20 36.46 -51.62 43.25
C HIS A 20 34.98 -51.78 42.86
N PRO A 21 34.58 -51.37 41.64
CA PRO A 21 33.20 -51.50 41.22
C PRO A 21 32.83 -52.98 41.15
N ARG A 22 31.75 -53.36 41.83
CA ARG A 22 31.23 -54.72 41.77
C ARG A 22 30.81 -55.00 40.31
N PRO A 23 31.02 -56.23 39.79
CA PRO A 23 30.75 -56.55 38.39
C PRO A 23 29.31 -56.24 37.96
N ARG A 24 28.35 -56.31 38.89
CA ARG A 24 26.94 -55.95 38.65
C ARG A 24 26.72 -54.47 38.33
N THR A 25 27.47 -53.56 38.95
CA THR A 25 27.37 -52.12 38.67
C THR A 25 27.92 -51.75 37.29
N MET A 26 28.94 -52.47 36.81
CA MET A 26 29.44 -52.27 35.44
C MET A 26 28.43 -52.70 34.38
N VAL A 27 27.74 -53.82 34.58
CA VAL A 27 26.72 -54.31 33.63
C VAL A 27 25.55 -53.33 33.53
N ILE A 28 25.06 -52.80 34.66
CA ILE A 28 23.96 -51.83 34.66
C ILE A 28 24.38 -50.52 33.97
N ALA A 29 25.60 -50.03 34.25
CA ALA A 29 26.12 -48.83 33.59
C ALA A 29 26.27 -49.02 32.07
N PHE A 30 26.71 -50.21 31.63
CA PHE A 30 26.83 -50.52 30.21
C PHE A 30 25.47 -50.57 29.50
N ILE A 31 24.45 -51.19 30.13
CA ILE A 31 23.08 -51.21 29.59
C ILE A 31 22.51 -49.79 29.50
N ALA A 32 22.69 -48.97 30.54
CA ALA A 32 22.23 -47.58 30.53
C ALA A 32 22.93 -46.75 29.44
N LEU A 33 24.24 -46.98 29.22
CA LEU A 33 24.99 -46.35 28.13
C LEU A 33 24.45 -46.78 26.76
N CYS A 34 24.19 -48.08 26.55
CA CYS A 34 23.60 -48.56 25.30
C CYS A 34 22.22 -47.93 25.05
N ILE A 35 21.36 -47.83 26.06
CA ILE A 35 20.04 -47.18 25.94
C ILE A 35 20.21 -45.70 25.59
N LEU A 36 21.14 -44.99 26.23
CA LEU A 36 21.41 -43.58 25.94
C LEU A 36 21.93 -43.39 24.51
N VAL A 37 22.88 -44.22 24.07
CA VAL A 37 23.43 -44.16 22.71
C VAL A 37 22.35 -44.48 21.69
N SER A 38 21.52 -45.50 21.91
CA SER A 38 20.37 -45.80 21.05
C SER A 38 19.37 -44.65 21.02
N TYR A 39 19.07 -44.02 22.16
CA TYR A 39 18.17 -42.87 22.22
C TYR A 39 18.72 -41.65 21.45
N LEU A 40 20.01 -41.35 21.61
CA LEU A 40 20.69 -40.29 20.87
C LEU A 40 20.73 -40.57 19.37
N PHE A 41 20.98 -41.82 18.97
CA PHE A 41 20.97 -42.23 17.57
C PHE A 41 19.56 -42.14 16.95
N LEU A 42 18.52 -42.56 17.68
CA LEU A 42 17.13 -42.38 17.23
C LEU A 42 16.75 -40.89 17.10
N ARG A 43 17.21 -40.02 18.00
CA ARG A 43 17.01 -38.57 17.87
C ARG A 43 17.80 -37.95 16.71
N SER A 44 19.03 -38.39 16.46
CA SER A 44 19.84 -37.84 15.37
C SER A 44 19.32 -38.28 14.00
N VAL A 45 18.79 -39.49 13.88
CA VAL A 45 18.23 -40.01 12.60
C VAL A 45 16.85 -39.41 12.29
N GLN A 46 16.12 -38.90 13.28
CA GLN A 46 14.86 -38.18 13.04
C GLN A 46 15.04 -36.70 12.67
N SER A 47 16.29 -36.21 12.61
CA SER A 47 16.60 -34.88 12.11
C SER A 47 16.94 -34.91 10.62
N PHE A 48 16.14 -35.61 9.81
CA PHE A 48 16.12 -35.29 8.38
C PHE A 48 15.49 -33.91 8.25
N ALA A 49 16.34 -32.89 8.24
CA ALA A 49 15.97 -31.59 7.75
C ALA A 49 15.56 -31.78 6.29
N PHE A 50 14.26 -31.93 6.06
CA PHE A 50 13.71 -31.79 4.72
C PHE A 50 14.24 -30.45 4.18
N PRO A 51 14.72 -30.41 2.92
CA PRO A 51 15.10 -29.14 2.33
C PRO A 51 13.93 -28.19 2.52
N PRO A 52 14.18 -26.93 2.95
CA PRO A 52 13.12 -25.98 3.18
C PRO A 52 12.21 -25.99 1.95
N LEU A 53 10.91 -26.09 2.18
CA LEU A 53 9.94 -26.06 1.10
C LEU A 53 10.14 -24.73 0.37
N ILE A 54 10.66 -24.76 -0.85
CA ILE A 54 10.85 -23.55 -1.66
C ILE A 54 9.74 -23.59 -2.70
N CYS A 55 8.78 -22.66 -2.61
CA CYS A 55 7.68 -22.53 -3.56
C CYS A 55 8.13 -22.56 -5.02
N ALA A 56 9.29 -21.97 -5.29
CA ALA A 56 9.90 -21.97 -6.62
C ALA A 56 10.19 -23.38 -7.16
N ASN A 57 10.61 -24.30 -6.30
CA ASN A 57 10.87 -25.68 -6.70
C ASN A 57 9.57 -26.38 -7.06
N LEU A 58 8.47 -26.08 -6.35
CA LEU A 58 7.15 -26.58 -6.71
C LEU A 58 6.64 -25.96 -8.01
N LEU A 59 6.85 -24.66 -8.27
CA LEU A 59 6.55 -24.07 -9.57
C LEU A 59 7.31 -24.75 -10.72
N ARG A 60 8.60 -25.01 -10.51
CA ARG A 60 9.43 -25.70 -11.51
C ARG A 60 9.02 -27.17 -11.71
N GLN A 61 8.59 -27.84 -10.66
CA GLN A 61 8.24 -29.27 -10.68
C GLN A 61 6.78 -29.54 -11.07
N ALA A 62 5.85 -28.66 -10.72
CA ALA A 62 4.42 -28.81 -10.96
C ALA A 62 4.01 -28.56 -12.42
N ASP A 63 4.98 -28.53 -13.35
CA ASP A 63 4.78 -28.20 -14.74
C ASP A 63 3.90 -26.95 -14.87
N TYR A 64 4.46 -25.77 -14.53
CA TYR A 64 3.73 -24.50 -14.61
C TYR A 64 3.07 -24.28 -15.99
N GLN A 65 3.53 -24.96 -17.04
CA GLN A 65 2.87 -24.98 -18.34
C GLN A 65 1.49 -25.63 -18.31
N GLN A 66 1.23 -26.64 -17.46
CA GLN A 66 -0.11 -27.20 -17.25
C GLN A 66 -1.05 -26.23 -16.52
N ILE A 67 -0.50 -25.37 -15.65
CA ILE A 67 -1.26 -24.32 -14.95
C ILE A 67 -1.55 -23.15 -15.90
N LEU A 68 -0.66 -22.88 -16.87
CA LEU A 68 -0.79 -21.85 -17.91
C LEU A 68 -1.35 -22.40 -19.25
N ALA A 69 -1.73 -23.69 -19.33
CA ALA A 69 -2.01 -24.42 -20.59
C ALA A 69 -3.22 -23.92 -21.40
N THR A 70 -3.84 -22.81 -21.00
CA THR A 70 -4.79 -22.07 -21.83
C THR A 70 -4.13 -21.13 -22.83
N THR A 71 -2.83 -20.90 -22.76
CA THR A 71 -2.13 -19.98 -23.68
C THR A 71 -1.21 -20.76 -24.62
N THR A 72 -1.52 -20.66 -25.91
CA THR A 72 -0.94 -21.43 -27.01
C THR A 72 0.59 -21.47 -26.97
N GLU A 73 1.08 -22.70 -26.99
CA GLU A 73 2.43 -23.21 -27.18
C GLU A 73 3.34 -22.33 -28.06
N GLN A 74 3.98 -21.31 -27.46
CA GLN A 74 5.28 -20.71 -27.80
C GLN A 74 5.31 -19.31 -27.18
N GLN A 75 6.07 -19.09 -26.10
CA GLN A 75 6.93 -17.91 -25.89
C GLN A 75 7.56 -17.83 -24.48
N LEU A 76 8.56 -16.94 -24.38
CA LEU A 76 9.63 -16.75 -23.39
C LEU A 76 9.32 -17.06 -21.90
N PRO A 77 10.36 -17.34 -21.08
CA PRO A 77 10.16 -17.76 -19.70
C PRO A 77 9.45 -16.68 -18.88
N PRO A 78 8.44 -17.05 -18.07
CA PRO A 78 7.84 -16.13 -17.11
C PRO A 78 8.92 -15.61 -16.17
N VAL A 79 8.94 -14.30 -15.92
CA VAL A 79 9.77 -13.74 -14.85
C VAL A 79 9.11 -14.16 -13.54
N THR A 80 9.77 -15.07 -12.84
CA THR A 80 9.32 -15.56 -11.54
C THR A 80 10.08 -14.81 -10.45
N GLN A 81 9.37 -13.94 -9.72
CA GLN A 81 9.89 -13.32 -8.51
C GLN A 81 9.38 -14.10 -7.31
N ILE A 82 10.29 -14.83 -6.66
CA ILE A 82 9.96 -15.58 -5.45
C ILE A 82 10.02 -14.60 -4.28
N THR A 83 8.94 -14.49 -3.52
CA THR A 83 8.88 -13.62 -2.36
C THR A 83 8.12 -14.30 -1.22
N SER A 84 8.70 -14.29 -0.03
CA SER A 84 8.02 -14.67 1.21
C SER A 84 7.17 -13.54 1.80
N ASP A 85 7.19 -12.37 1.18
CA ASP A 85 6.85 -11.14 1.89
C ASP A 85 5.43 -10.64 1.58
N LEU A 86 4.81 -11.15 0.51
CA LEU A 86 3.46 -10.75 0.11
C LEU A 86 2.37 -11.28 1.04
N ILE A 87 2.57 -12.46 1.63
CA ILE A 87 1.58 -13.13 2.48
C ILE A 87 2.23 -13.46 3.84
N PRO A 88 1.87 -12.73 4.91
CA PRO A 88 2.47 -12.92 6.22
C PRO A 88 2.39 -14.37 6.70
N GLY A 89 3.54 -14.97 6.98
CA GLY A 89 3.64 -16.33 7.52
C GLY A 89 3.38 -17.45 6.52
N GLN A 90 3.25 -17.15 5.22
CA GLN A 90 3.03 -18.15 4.18
C GLN A 90 4.04 -17.98 3.04
N LEU A 91 4.56 -19.09 2.53
CA LEU A 91 5.38 -19.07 1.34
C LEU A 91 4.49 -18.79 0.13
N SER A 92 4.84 -17.72 -0.59
CA SER A 92 4.19 -17.30 -1.82
C SER A 92 5.18 -17.19 -2.96
N THR A 93 4.65 -17.10 -4.17
CA THR A 93 5.45 -16.85 -5.35
C THR A 93 4.66 -15.97 -6.30
N PHE A 94 5.34 -14.95 -6.83
CA PHE A 94 4.78 -14.00 -7.77
C PHE A 94 5.29 -14.32 -9.18
N VAL A 95 4.37 -14.47 -10.11
CA VAL A 95 4.65 -14.90 -11.49
C VAL A 95 4.11 -13.87 -12.45
N GLN A 96 4.97 -13.44 -13.37
CA GLN A 96 4.62 -12.55 -14.47
C GLN A 96 4.75 -13.29 -15.78
N VAL A 97 3.73 -13.19 -16.63
CA VAL A 97 3.72 -13.77 -17.98
C VAL A 97 3.57 -12.62 -18.97
N SER A 98 4.64 -12.33 -19.70
CA SER A 98 4.62 -11.31 -20.75
C SER A 98 4.27 -11.94 -22.09
N HIS A 99 3.47 -11.25 -22.90
CA HIS A 99 3.08 -11.66 -24.25
C HIS A 99 3.77 -10.75 -25.28
N PRO A 100 5.06 -10.96 -25.59
CA PRO A 100 5.82 -10.04 -26.43
C PRO A 100 5.34 -10.00 -27.89
N ASP A 101 4.65 -11.05 -28.37
CA ASP A 101 4.04 -11.09 -29.70
C ASP A 101 2.74 -10.28 -29.83
N ASP A 102 2.08 -9.94 -28.72
CA ASP A 102 0.91 -9.05 -28.79
C ASP A 102 1.41 -7.61 -29.01
N PRO A 103 0.91 -6.89 -30.03
CA PRO A 103 1.32 -5.50 -30.29
C PRO A 103 0.99 -4.52 -29.16
N ARG A 104 0.12 -4.91 -28.22
CA ARG A 104 -0.21 -4.15 -27.01
C ARG A 104 0.73 -4.44 -25.84
N HIS A 105 1.68 -5.38 -26.00
CA HIS A 105 2.63 -5.83 -24.98
C HIS A 105 1.92 -6.20 -23.67
N LEU A 106 1.05 -7.22 -23.74
CA LEU A 106 0.24 -7.63 -22.60
C LEU A 106 1.08 -8.30 -21.50
N LEU A 107 0.63 -8.13 -20.26
CA LEU A 107 1.17 -8.79 -19.08
C LEU A 107 0.05 -9.45 -18.27
N ASP A 108 0.28 -10.70 -17.85
CA ASP A 108 -0.51 -11.35 -16.81
C ASP A 108 0.30 -11.44 -15.52
N ALA A 109 -0.39 -11.33 -14.39
CA ALA A 109 0.19 -11.34 -13.06
C ALA A 109 -0.55 -12.35 -12.16
N TYR A 110 0.21 -13.25 -11.53
CA TYR A 110 -0.32 -14.30 -10.67
C TYR A 110 0.42 -14.34 -9.33
N VAL A 111 -0.31 -14.60 -8.24
CA VAL A 111 0.28 -14.98 -6.96
C VAL A 111 -0.20 -16.37 -6.59
N TYR A 112 0.74 -17.26 -6.31
CA TYR A 112 0.45 -18.59 -5.78
C TYR A 112 0.95 -18.72 -4.36
N THR A 113 0.21 -19.47 -3.54
CA THR A 113 0.69 -19.96 -2.26
C THR A 113 1.08 -21.42 -2.36
N CYS A 114 2.00 -21.85 -1.50
CA CYS A 114 2.31 -23.27 -1.34
C CYS A 114 1.75 -23.78 -0.03
N SER A 115 1.05 -24.91 -0.09
CA SER A 115 0.62 -25.64 1.10
C SER A 115 1.12 -27.08 1.04
N GLN A 116 1.52 -27.62 2.18
CA GLN A 116 1.73 -29.06 2.32
C GLN A 116 0.39 -29.70 2.70
N GLN A 117 -0.07 -30.62 1.87
CA GLN A 117 -1.37 -31.25 2.07
C GLN A 117 -1.25 -32.45 3.02
N GLY A 118 -1.20 -32.20 4.33
CA GLY A 118 -1.28 -33.25 5.35
C GLY A 118 -0.13 -34.29 5.32
N GLN A 119 -0.42 -35.52 5.77
CA GLN A 119 0.56 -36.61 5.93
C GLN A 119 1.27 -37.04 4.63
N THR A 120 0.80 -36.61 3.47
CA THR A 120 1.50 -36.83 2.21
C THR A 120 2.48 -35.69 1.99
N SER A 121 3.74 -35.99 1.70
CA SER A 121 4.77 -34.99 1.35
C SER A 121 4.49 -34.25 0.02
N GLN A 122 3.25 -34.29 -0.47
CA GLN A 122 2.82 -33.62 -1.68
C GLN A 122 2.49 -32.17 -1.34
N SER A 123 3.19 -31.27 -2.02
CA SER A 123 2.96 -29.84 -1.87
C SER A 123 2.19 -29.34 -3.09
N THR A 124 1.18 -28.52 -2.87
CA THR A 124 0.30 -28.00 -3.91
C THR A 124 0.45 -26.50 -4.03
N LEU A 125 0.35 -26.00 -5.27
CA LEU A 125 0.27 -24.58 -5.56
C LEU A 125 -1.21 -24.19 -5.64
N LEU A 126 -1.59 -23.18 -4.87
CA LEU A 126 -2.94 -22.63 -4.88
C LEU A 126 -2.88 -21.19 -5.42
N PRO A 127 -3.54 -20.86 -6.55
CA PRO A 127 -3.64 -19.48 -7.00
C PRO A 127 -4.47 -18.69 -5.99
N VAL A 128 -3.94 -17.55 -5.56
CA VAL A 128 -4.61 -16.65 -4.61
C VAL A 128 -4.80 -15.24 -5.18
N PHE A 129 -4.23 -14.96 -6.35
CA PHE A 129 -4.43 -13.74 -7.12
C PHE A 129 -4.15 -14.01 -8.60
N GLN A 130 -4.94 -13.37 -9.47
CA GLN A 130 -4.73 -13.37 -10.91
C GLN A 130 -5.25 -12.07 -11.52
N LEU A 131 -4.50 -11.53 -12.48
CA LEU A 131 -4.88 -10.42 -13.33
C LEU A 131 -4.32 -10.67 -14.73
N HIS A 132 -5.12 -10.42 -15.76
CA HIS A 132 -4.78 -10.76 -17.15
C HIS A 132 -4.83 -9.53 -18.05
N ASP A 133 -4.19 -9.63 -19.21
CA ASP A 133 -4.33 -8.69 -20.34
C ASP A 133 -3.97 -7.24 -19.98
N LEU A 134 -3.00 -7.02 -19.09
CA LEU A 134 -2.55 -5.68 -18.72
C LEU A 134 -1.79 -5.04 -19.91
N ILE A 135 -2.41 -4.06 -20.57
CA ILE A 135 -1.83 -3.35 -21.72
C ILE A 135 -0.58 -2.58 -21.28
N GLN A 136 0.56 -2.85 -21.93
CA GLN A 136 1.89 -2.38 -21.51
C GLN A 136 2.09 -2.50 -19.99
N GLY A 137 1.61 -3.63 -19.45
CA GLY A 137 1.46 -3.81 -18.02
C GLY A 137 2.79 -3.85 -17.28
N THR A 138 2.75 -3.43 -16.02
CA THR A 138 3.84 -3.63 -15.08
C THR A 138 3.29 -4.28 -13.83
N ALA A 139 4.10 -5.06 -13.14
CA ALA A 139 3.74 -5.51 -11.81
C ALA A 139 4.99 -5.61 -10.94
N SER A 140 4.86 -5.36 -9.64
CA SER A 140 5.98 -5.38 -8.73
C SER A 140 5.52 -5.50 -7.28
N ILE A 141 6.44 -5.90 -6.41
CA ILE A 141 6.23 -5.88 -4.97
C ILE A 141 6.77 -4.56 -4.45
N THR A 142 5.93 -3.79 -3.77
CA THR A 142 6.33 -2.49 -3.22
C THR A 142 7.13 -2.67 -1.93
N GLN A 143 7.74 -1.58 -1.44
CA GLN A 143 8.41 -1.56 -0.14
C GLN A 143 7.45 -1.74 1.04
N ALA A 144 6.14 -1.55 0.82
CA ALA A 144 5.10 -1.80 1.82
C ALA A 144 4.63 -3.26 1.82
N HIS A 145 5.36 -4.16 1.14
CA HIS A 145 5.01 -5.58 0.99
C HIS A 145 3.61 -5.80 0.38
N SER A 146 3.21 -4.89 -0.52
CA SER A 146 1.99 -4.96 -1.30
C SER A 146 2.31 -5.27 -2.76
N LEU A 147 1.31 -5.77 -3.50
CA LEU A 147 1.42 -5.99 -4.93
C LEU A 147 0.94 -4.74 -5.67
N SER A 148 1.82 -4.12 -6.44
CA SER A 148 1.48 -3.01 -7.33
C SER A 148 1.33 -3.52 -8.76
N ILE A 149 0.19 -3.24 -9.37
CA ILE A 149 -0.14 -3.59 -10.76
C ILE A 149 -0.36 -2.30 -11.56
N GLY A 150 0.44 -2.05 -12.58
CA GLY A 150 0.30 -0.96 -13.52
C GLY A 150 -0.25 -1.43 -14.87
N GLN A 151 -1.08 -0.60 -15.51
CA GLN A 151 -1.51 -0.76 -16.90
C GLN A 151 -1.55 0.60 -17.58
N LEU A 152 -1.25 0.66 -18.88
CA LEU A 152 -1.39 1.89 -19.65
C LEU A 152 -2.86 2.34 -19.65
N ASP A 153 -3.09 3.60 -19.33
CA ASP A 153 -4.38 4.23 -19.56
C ASP A 153 -4.52 4.58 -21.05
N THR A 154 -5.33 3.78 -21.75
CA THR A 154 -5.63 3.99 -23.17
C THR A 154 -6.68 5.08 -23.43
N THR A 155 -7.26 5.67 -22.38
CA THR A 155 -8.26 6.74 -22.47
C THR A 155 -7.62 8.12 -22.51
N LEU A 156 -6.37 8.25 -22.07
CA LEU A 156 -5.63 9.51 -22.12
C LEU A 156 -5.32 9.88 -23.59
N PRO A 157 -5.44 11.16 -23.97
CA PRO A 157 -5.06 11.60 -25.31
C PRO A 157 -3.57 11.35 -25.56
N THR A 158 -3.23 10.84 -26.74
CA THR A 158 -1.85 10.54 -27.16
C THR A 158 -0.94 11.77 -27.19
N ASP A 159 -1.51 12.97 -27.31
CA ASP A 159 -0.78 14.25 -27.36
C ASP A 159 -0.46 14.82 -25.97
N THR A 160 -1.04 14.27 -24.90
CA THR A 160 -0.81 14.72 -23.51
C THR A 160 0.59 14.35 -22.98
N ASN A 161 1.36 13.57 -23.76
CA ASN A 161 2.70 13.08 -23.45
C ASN A 161 3.74 14.16 -23.12
N LEU A 162 3.46 15.44 -23.40
CA LEU A 162 4.39 16.55 -23.16
C LEU A 162 4.20 17.27 -21.82
N LEU A 163 3.06 17.08 -21.13
CA LEU A 163 2.73 17.80 -19.89
C LEU A 163 2.55 16.88 -18.68
N MET A 164 2.43 15.57 -18.89
CA MET A 164 2.32 14.59 -17.81
C MET A 164 3.68 14.27 -17.22
N GLN A 165 3.72 14.10 -15.90
CA GLN A 165 4.90 13.61 -15.20
C GLN A 165 5.22 12.17 -15.61
N PRO A 166 6.50 11.75 -15.60
CA PRO A 166 6.85 10.37 -15.88
C PRO A 166 6.06 9.41 -14.97
N GLY A 167 5.31 8.48 -15.58
CA GLY A 167 4.49 7.50 -14.86
C GLY A 167 2.98 7.76 -14.92
N GLN A 168 2.53 8.99 -15.18
CA GLN A 168 1.09 9.35 -15.18
C GLN A 168 0.28 8.79 -16.35
N GLN A 169 0.93 8.16 -17.33
CA GLN A 169 0.21 7.41 -18.38
C GLN A 169 -0.24 6.03 -17.89
N THR A 170 0.33 5.54 -16.80
CA THR A 170 0.08 4.21 -16.26
C THR A 170 -0.80 4.33 -15.03
N MET A 171 -1.96 3.70 -15.07
CA MET A 171 -2.81 3.56 -13.91
C MET A 171 -2.29 2.42 -13.03
N TYR A 172 -1.93 2.75 -11.79
CA TYR A 172 -1.41 1.79 -10.81
C TYR A 172 -2.45 1.44 -9.76
N ARG A 173 -2.59 0.14 -9.47
CA ARG A 173 -3.44 -0.42 -8.42
C ARG A 173 -2.59 -1.11 -7.38
N GLU A 174 -2.86 -0.85 -6.11
CA GLU A 174 -2.19 -1.50 -4.99
C GLU A 174 -3.11 -2.56 -4.38
N TYR A 175 -2.59 -3.78 -4.23
CA TYR A 175 -3.27 -4.91 -3.62
C TYR A 175 -2.53 -5.37 -2.37
N ARG A 176 -3.27 -5.60 -1.29
CA ARG A 176 -2.72 -6.10 -0.02
C ARG A 176 -3.41 -7.40 0.35
N TRP A 177 -2.63 -8.34 0.90
CA TRP A 177 -3.18 -9.54 1.48
C TRP A 177 -3.93 -9.21 2.77
N GLN A 178 -5.25 -9.41 2.77
CA GLN A 178 -6.11 -9.23 3.93
C GLN A 178 -7.22 -10.29 3.92
N ASN A 179 -7.51 -10.87 5.08
CA ASN A 179 -8.61 -11.82 5.25
C ASN A 179 -8.59 -13.02 4.27
N GLY A 180 -7.39 -13.47 3.87
CA GLY A 180 -7.23 -14.64 2.99
C GLY A 180 -7.34 -14.35 1.49
N ALA A 181 -7.39 -13.07 1.09
CA ALA A 181 -7.41 -12.66 -0.31
C ALA A 181 -6.57 -11.41 -0.52
N PHE A 182 -6.18 -11.16 -1.77
CA PHE A 182 -5.69 -9.85 -2.17
C PHE A 182 -6.86 -8.91 -2.40
N ILE A 183 -6.94 -7.86 -1.60
CA ILE A 183 -7.91 -6.79 -1.78
C ILE A 183 -7.19 -5.56 -2.31
N GLN A 184 -7.83 -4.84 -3.23
CA GLN A 184 -7.33 -3.55 -3.65
C GLN A 184 -7.45 -2.56 -2.48
N VAL A 185 -6.42 -1.74 -2.29
CA VAL A 185 -6.38 -0.71 -1.25
C VAL A 185 -6.00 0.63 -1.87
N PRO A 186 -6.54 1.76 -1.35
CA PRO A 186 -6.06 3.08 -1.75
C PRO A 186 -4.67 3.35 -1.17
N PHE A 187 -3.84 4.07 -1.92
CA PHE A 187 -2.62 4.67 -1.39
C PHE A 187 -3.00 5.88 -0.52
N PRO A 188 -2.37 6.12 0.65
CA PRO A 188 -2.80 7.20 1.54
C PRO A 188 -2.62 8.63 1.01
N ALA A 189 -1.84 8.85 -0.05
CA ALA A 189 -1.68 10.19 -0.61
C ALA A 189 -2.92 10.63 -1.40
N LEU A 190 -3.23 11.92 -1.30
CA LEU A 190 -4.21 12.66 -2.09
C LEU A 190 -3.53 13.50 -3.19
N PHE A 191 -2.26 13.87 -2.99
CA PHE A 191 -1.47 14.71 -3.89
C PHE A 191 0.04 14.52 -3.59
N PRO A 192 0.94 14.58 -4.58
CA PRO A 192 0.73 14.84 -6.01
C PRO A 192 0.33 13.62 -6.86
N VAL A 193 0.33 12.42 -6.27
CA VAL A 193 0.05 11.17 -6.96
C VAL A 193 -0.85 10.30 -6.09
N LEU A 194 -1.67 9.47 -6.74
CA LEU A 194 -2.66 8.62 -6.06
C LEU A 194 -2.23 7.16 -5.91
N SER A 195 -1.00 6.82 -6.33
CA SER A 195 -0.47 5.47 -6.21
C SER A 195 0.91 5.41 -5.54
N ARG A 196 1.15 4.30 -4.83
CA ARG A 196 2.45 4.04 -4.21
C ARG A 196 3.57 3.90 -5.25
N ALA A 197 3.29 3.26 -6.38
CA ALA A 197 4.29 3.03 -7.42
C ALA A 197 4.81 4.35 -8.00
N GLU A 198 3.91 5.29 -8.31
CA GLU A 198 4.31 6.63 -8.75
C GLU A 198 5.08 7.35 -7.65
N ALA A 199 4.61 7.30 -6.40
CA ALA A 199 5.33 7.92 -5.28
C ALA A 199 6.75 7.37 -5.11
N GLN A 200 6.95 6.06 -5.31
CA GLN A 200 8.27 5.43 -5.29
C GLN A 200 9.14 5.86 -6.46
N GLN A 201 8.57 6.00 -7.66
CA GLN A 201 9.29 6.51 -8.83
C GLN A 201 9.74 7.96 -8.61
N LEU A 202 8.87 8.81 -8.08
CA LEU A 202 9.21 10.18 -7.72
C LEU A 202 10.31 10.24 -6.66
N GLN A 203 10.23 9.40 -5.63
CA GLN A 203 11.29 9.30 -4.61
C GLN A 203 12.61 8.83 -5.23
N ALA A 204 12.58 7.87 -6.16
CA ALA A 204 13.78 7.42 -6.86
C ALA A 204 14.41 8.54 -7.70
N GLN A 205 13.60 9.38 -8.36
CA GLN A 205 14.09 10.56 -9.06
C GLN A 205 14.72 11.58 -8.11
N ALA A 206 14.09 11.87 -6.97
CA ALA A 206 14.66 12.74 -5.93
C ALA A 206 16.00 12.21 -5.44
N ASN A 207 16.08 10.90 -5.17
CA ASN A 207 17.30 10.22 -4.71
C ASN A 207 18.40 10.22 -5.78
N ALA A 208 18.03 10.32 -7.07
CA ALA A 208 18.96 10.49 -8.19
C ALA A 208 19.40 11.95 -8.41
N GLY A 209 18.94 12.89 -7.57
CA GLY A 209 19.31 14.31 -7.62
C GLY A 209 18.33 15.19 -8.41
N THR A 210 17.19 14.67 -8.87
CA THR A 210 16.16 15.48 -9.52
C THR A 210 15.50 16.39 -8.48
N ILE A 211 15.48 17.70 -8.76
CA ILE A 211 14.82 18.68 -7.89
C ILE A 211 13.32 18.62 -8.15
N LEU A 212 12.56 18.12 -7.17
CA LEU A 212 11.11 18.03 -7.21
C LEU A 212 10.48 19.05 -6.25
N PRO A 213 9.33 19.66 -6.61
CA PRO A 213 8.68 20.67 -5.78
C PRO A 213 8.21 20.11 -4.43
N TRP A 214 8.03 18.80 -4.33
CA TRP A 214 7.52 18.14 -3.13
C TRP A 214 8.60 17.74 -2.11
N SER A 215 9.81 18.26 -2.29
CA SER A 215 10.87 18.19 -1.28
C SER A 215 10.60 19.12 -0.07
N ASP A 216 9.68 20.07 -0.22
CA ASP A 216 9.31 21.08 0.78
C ASP A 216 7.79 21.05 1.01
N PRO A 217 7.31 20.91 2.26
CA PRO A 217 5.89 20.79 2.55
C PRO A 217 5.09 22.05 2.17
N LEU A 218 5.68 23.25 2.29
CA LEU A 218 5.03 24.50 1.89
C LEU A 218 4.85 24.58 0.37
N LYS A 219 5.86 24.12 -0.39
CA LYS A 219 5.76 24.04 -1.86
C LYS A 219 4.77 22.98 -2.31
N THR A 220 4.70 21.84 -1.62
CA THR A 220 3.66 20.83 -1.89
C THR A 220 2.27 21.41 -1.64
N ALA A 221 2.05 22.07 -0.50
CA ALA A 221 0.78 22.71 -0.17
C ALA A 221 0.39 23.81 -1.16
N ALA A 222 1.34 24.65 -1.58
CA ALA A 222 1.11 25.65 -2.62
C ALA A 222 0.74 25.01 -3.96
N SER A 223 1.39 23.90 -4.31
CA SER A 223 1.09 23.16 -5.55
C SER A 223 -0.29 22.50 -5.49
N LEU A 224 -0.71 21.97 -4.34
CA LEU A 224 -2.08 21.48 -4.12
C LEU A 224 -3.11 22.60 -4.38
N ALA A 225 -2.92 23.76 -3.75
CA ALA A 225 -3.82 24.90 -3.89
C ALA A 225 -3.96 25.36 -5.35
N GLN A 226 -2.83 25.51 -6.05
CA GLN A 226 -2.83 26.03 -7.41
C GLN A 226 -3.29 25.00 -8.46
N ASN A 227 -2.77 23.77 -8.38
CA ASN A 227 -2.96 22.80 -9.46
C ASN A 227 -4.25 21.99 -9.30
N LEU A 228 -4.66 21.68 -8.06
CA LEU A 228 -5.83 20.86 -7.80
C LEU A 228 -7.05 21.70 -7.39
N LEU A 229 -6.87 22.69 -6.53
CA LEU A 229 -7.98 23.54 -6.05
C LEU A 229 -8.21 24.79 -6.93
N HIS A 230 -7.28 25.08 -7.85
CA HIS A 230 -7.29 26.25 -8.71
C HIS A 230 -7.36 27.59 -7.96
N TRP A 231 -6.80 27.64 -6.76
CA TRP A 231 -6.68 28.88 -6.00
C TRP A 231 -5.58 29.75 -6.58
N SER A 232 -5.78 31.07 -6.54
CA SER A 232 -4.78 32.01 -7.04
C SER A 232 -3.64 32.14 -6.04
N ALA A 233 -2.41 32.09 -6.54
CA ALA A 233 -1.22 32.27 -5.72
C ALA A 233 -1.20 33.61 -4.96
N ASP A 234 -1.88 34.64 -5.50
CA ASP A 234 -1.95 35.98 -4.89
C ASP A 234 -2.95 36.08 -3.73
N SER A 235 -3.91 35.16 -3.62
CA SER A 235 -4.95 35.15 -2.58
C SER A 235 -4.87 33.96 -1.63
N THR A 236 -4.01 32.99 -1.93
CA THR A 236 -3.73 31.86 -1.04
C THR A 236 -2.63 32.21 -0.04
N HIS A 237 -2.94 32.04 1.24
CA HIS A 237 -1.96 32.11 2.33
C HIS A 237 -1.77 30.72 2.93
N ILE A 238 -0.53 30.38 3.26
CA ILE A 238 -0.16 29.07 3.81
C ILE A 238 0.54 29.30 5.15
N HIS A 239 -0.01 28.72 6.21
CA HIS A 239 0.54 28.80 7.55
C HIS A 239 0.98 27.41 8.02
N LEU A 240 2.28 27.23 8.29
CA LEU A 240 2.82 26.02 8.89
C LEU A 240 2.50 26.00 10.39
N ILE A 241 1.69 25.02 10.83
CA ILE A 241 1.34 24.85 12.24
C ILE A 241 2.43 24.04 12.94
N HIS A 242 2.74 22.87 12.38
CA HIS A 242 3.67 21.91 12.95
C HIS A 242 4.49 21.21 11.87
N GLN A 243 5.75 20.88 12.17
CA GLN A 243 6.57 20.03 11.33
C GLN A 243 7.47 19.15 12.18
N SER A 244 7.46 17.86 11.87
CA SER A 244 8.35 16.83 12.37
C SER A 244 9.13 16.20 11.21
N ALA A 245 9.96 15.20 11.50
CA ALA A 245 10.74 14.51 10.46
C ALA A 245 9.86 13.80 9.42
N GLY A 246 8.66 13.31 9.81
CA GLY A 246 7.79 12.50 8.95
C GLY A 246 6.42 13.10 8.66
N GLU A 247 6.02 14.17 9.36
CA GLU A 247 4.69 14.76 9.28
C GLU A 247 4.75 16.29 9.35
N ALA A 248 3.90 16.97 8.59
CA ALA A 248 3.72 18.41 8.63
C ALA A 248 2.22 18.75 8.60
N GLU A 249 1.81 19.70 9.42
CA GLU A 249 0.44 20.21 9.52
C GLU A 249 0.42 21.68 9.13
N LEU A 250 -0.48 22.04 8.22
CA LEU A 250 -0.61 23.39 7.69
C LEU A 250 -2.08 23.79 7.58
N THR A 251 -2.33 25.09 7.64
CA THR A 251 -3.62 25.67 7.26
C THR A 251 -3.42 26.50 6.00
N LEU A 252 -4.24 26.26 4.99
CA LEU A 252 -4.30 27.03 3.76
C LEU A 252 -5.57 27.88 3.81
N THR A 253 -5.44 29.17 3.51
CA THR A 253 -6.59 30.08 3.45
C THR A 253 -6.69 30.78 2.11
N GLU A 254 -7.88 30.79 1.52
CA GLU A 254 -8.23 31.53 0.32
C GLU A 254 -9.17 32.68 0.69
N GLU A 255 -8.96 33.87 0.13
CA GLU A 255 -9.80 35.03 0.47
C GLU A 255 -11.14 35.07 -0.28
N LYS A 256 -11.20 34.53 -1.51
CA LYS A 256 -12.34 34.71 -2.43
C LYS A 256 -12.61 33.47 -3.29
N PRO A 257 -13.61 32.63 -2.94
CA PRO A 257 -14.41 32.69 -1.70
C PRO A 257 -13.56 32.41 -0.47
N SER A 258 -13.99 32.89 0.70
CA SER A 258 -13.27 32.65 1.95
C SER A 258 -13.27 31.15 2.25
N CYS A 259 -12.10 30.53 2.30
CA CYS A 259 -11.96 29.11 2.59
C CYS A 259 -10.77 28.90 3.53
N GLU A 260 -10.91 27.99 4.48
CA GLU A 260 -9.85 27.52 5.36
C GLU A 260 -9.78 26.00 5.24
N LEU A 261 -8.59 25.50 4.95
CA LEU A 261 -8.33 24.09 4.69
C LEU A 261 -7.16 23.63 5.55
N ASP A 262 -7.41 22.71 6.46
CA ASP A 262 -6.38 22.03 7.23
C ASP A 262 -5.80 20.90 6.39
N VAL A 263 -4.48 20.87 6.27
CA VAL A 263 -3.73 19.95 5.42
C VAL A 263 -2.67 19.25 6.25
N THR A 264 -2.70 17.91 6.22
CA THR A 264 -1.63 17.07 6.75
C THR A 264 -0.82 16.51 5.59
N LEU A 265 0.50 16.63 5.68
CA LEU A 265 1.44 15.98 4.79
C LEU A 265 2.29 14.97 5.54
N GLN A 266 2.59 13.86 4.88
CA GLN A 266 3.47 12.83 5.41
C GLN A 266 4.50 12.39 4.37
N ARG A 267 5.61 11.89 4.88
CA ARG A 267 6.62 11.19 4.09
C ARG A 267 6.31 9.70 4.03
N LEU A 268 5.78 9.25 2.90
CA LEU A 268 5.18 7.92 2.76
C LEU A 268 6.12 6.83 2.22
N ILE A 269 7.20 7.22 1.53
CA ILE A 269 8.16 6.29 0.91
C ILE A 269 9.46 6.23 1.71
N GLN A 270 10.03 7.39 2.00
CA GLN A 270 11.25 7.54 2.77
C GLN A 270 10.99 8.53 3.90
N THR A 271 11.09 8.11 5.15
CA THR A 271 10.63 8.89 6.33
C THR A 271 11.67 9.85 6.89
N ASP A 272 12.88 9.89 6.32
CA ASP A 272 13.98 10.77 6.73
C ASP A 272 13.94 12.13 5.99
N GLU A 273 14.94 12.99 6.22
CA GLU A 273 15.05 14.33 5.62
C GLU A 273 15.10 14.37 4.07
N HIS A 274 15.35 13.25 3.39
CA HIS A 274 15.35 13.15 1.93
C HIS A 274 13.99 12.70 1.37
N GLY A 275 13.02 12.39 2.23
CA GLY A 275 11.67 12.01 1.84
C GLY A 275 10.88 13.14 1.18
N LEU A 276 10.13 12.77 0.14
CA LEU A 276 9.12 13.65 -0.46
C LEU A 276 7.87 13.75 0.41
N TRP A 277 7.23 14.92 0.39
CA TRP A 277 6.01 15.22 1.12
C TRP A 277 4.78 14.95 0.27
N PHE A 278 3.86 14.14 0.80
CA PHE A 278 2.59 13.81 0.17
C PHE A 278 1.44 14.30 1.05
N VAL A 279 0.43 14.92 0.46
CA VAL A 279 -0.78 15.30 1.19
C VAL A 279 -1.54 14.03 1.54
N THR A 280 -1.85 13.79 2.81
CA THR A 280 -2.61 12.61 3.27
C THR A 280 -3.97 12.97 3.84
N SER A 281 -4.19 14.24 4.19
CA SER A 281 -5.48 14.75 4.62
C SER A 281 -5.61 16.20 4.18
N ALA A 282 -6.79 16.58 3.71
CA ALA A 282 -7.12 17.96 3.37
C ALA A 282 -8.62 18.18 3.56
N PHE A 283 -9.01 18.92 4.61
CA PHE A 283 -10.41 19.19 4.92
C PHE A 283 -10.60 20.51 5.65
N SER A 284 -11.79 21.09 5.52
CA SER A 284 -12.23 22.24 6.32
C SER A 284 -12.92 21.76 7.59
N PRO A 285 -12.71 22.43 8.73
CA PRO A 285 -13.44 22.13 9.96
C PRO A 285 -14.96 22.11 9.78
N GLY A 286 -15.61 21.13 10.43
CA GLY A 286 -17.06 20.99 10.39
C GLY A 286 -17.62 20.42 9.08
N LEU A 287 -16.81 19.74 8.26
CA LEU A 287 -17.28 18.87 7.17
C LEU A 287 -16.75 17.46 7.42
N THR A 288 -17.65 16.47 7.46
CA THR A 288 -17.26 15.07 7.66
C THR A 288 -17.93 14.16 6.64
N LEU A 289 -17.16 13.20 6.15
CA LEU A 289 -17.60 12.13 5.27
C LEU A 289 -17.12 10.79 5.86
N PRO A 290 -18.03 9.94 6.36
CA PRO A 290 -17.68 8.61 6.84
C PRO A 290 -17.00 7.80 5.73
N HIS A 291 -15.87 7.16 6.05
CA HIS A 291 -15.05 6.44 5.06
C HIS A 291 -15.60 5.07 4.66
N ASN A 292 -16.63 4.58 5.36
CA ASN A 292 -17.12 3.21 5.29
C ASN A 292 -17.59 2.75 3.90
N ASN A 293 -17.80 3.67 2.94
CA ASN A 293 -18.20 3.36 1.57
C ASN A 293 -17.18 3.76 0.49
N LEU A 294 -16.06 4.41 0.83
CA LEU A 294 -15.09 4.94 -0.14
C LEU A 294 -13.81 4.12 -0.25
N ASP A 295 -13.52 3.33 0.79
CA ASP A 295 -12.33 2.46 0.85
C ASP A 295 -12.44 1.22 -0.04
N MET A 296 -13.65 0.92 -0.56
CA MET A 296 -13.91 -0.18 -1.48
C MET A 296 -14.14 0.32 -2.90
N ALA A 297 -13.82 -0.53 -3.88
CA ALA A 297 -14.09 -0.25 -5.29
C ALA A 297 -15.59 0.03 -5.49
N THR A 298 -15.91 1.24 -5.95
CA THR A 298 -17.27 1.75 -6.04
C THR A 298 -17.67 1.98 -7.48
N SER A 299 -18.82 1.41 -7.88
CA SER A 299 -19.41 1.58 -9.20
C SER A 299 -20.26 2.85 -9.27
N SER A 300 -20.44 3.39 -10.47
CA SER A 300 -21.43 4.41 -10.74
C SER A 300 -22.85 3.83 -10.59
N PRO A 301 -23.79 4.48 -9.86
CA PRO A 301 -23.62 5.74 -9.14
C PRO A 301 -22.95 5.61 -7.77
N LEU A 302 -22.11 6.59 -7.43
CA LEU A 302 -21.50 6.74 -6.09
C LEU A 302 -22.47 7.50 -5.18
N THR A 303 -22.90 6.87 -4.08
CA THR A 303 -23.73 7.52 -3.05
C THR A 303 -22.86 8.19 -2.01
N LEU A 304 -23.12 9.48 -1.77
CA LEU A 304 -22.43 10.29 -0.77
C LEU A 304 -23.38 10.59 0.38
N SER A 305 -22.90 10.45 1.60
CA SER A 305 -23.61 10.85 2.80
C SER A 305 -22.64 11.32 3.88
N GLY A 306 -22.89 12.48 4.47
CA GLY A 306 -22.01 13.03 5.51
C GLY A 306 -22.70 14.11 6.35
N THR A 307 -21.90 14.86 7.11
CA THR A 307 -22.41 15.97 7.92
C THR A 307 -21.63 17.25 7.70
N LEU A 308 -22.35 18.37 7.76
CA LEU A 308 -21.84 19.72 7.69
C LEU A 308 -22.29 20.44 8.97
N ASP A 309 -21.34 20.82 9.82
CA ASP A 309 -21.62 21.59 11.04
C ASP A 309 -22.15 22.97 10.67
N GLN A 310 -23.42 23.21 10.94
CA GLN A 310 -24.14 24.40 10.49
C GLN A 310 -24.07 25.58 11.47
N ALA A 311 -23.01 25.72 12.27
CA ALA A 311 -22.86 26.84 13.19
C ALA A 311 -23.16 28.20 12.52
N GLY A 312 -24.42 28.66 12.64
CA GLY A 312 -24.91 29.96 12.17
C GLY A 312 -25.46 30.10 10.74
N THR A 313 -25.53 29.05 9.90
CA THR A 313 -25.92 29.20 8.48
C THR A 313 -27.04 28.24 8.06
N PRO A 314 -28.18 28.72 7.52
CA PRO A 314 -29.27 27.84 7.13
C PRO A 314 -28.87 26.94 5.95
N ALA A 315 -29.14 25.63 6.07
CA ALA A 315 -28.99 24.59 5.04
C ALA A 315 -29.38 25.02 3.60
N ARG A 316 -30.34 25.96 3.48
CA ARG A 316 -30.88 26.45 2.20
C ARG A 316 -29.97 27.41 1.43
N GLN A 317 -28.87 27.88 2.01
CA GLN A 317 -27.96 28.86 1.40
C GLN A 317 -26.60 28.26 1.00
N SER A 318 -26.42 26.95 1.15
CA SER A 318 -25.21 26.26 0.74
C SER A 318 -25.40 25.63 -0.63
N THR A 319 -24.50 25.91 -1.55
CA THR A 319 -24.39 25.27 -2.86
C THR A 319 -23.32 24.18 -2.77
N PRO A 320 -23.71 22.89 -2.79
CA PRO A 320 -22.76 21.80 -2.83
C PRO A 320 -22.19 21.62 -4.24
N THR A 321 -20.94 21.19 -4.32
CA THR A 321 -20.27 20.79 -5.55
C THR A 321 -19.43 19.56 -5.24
N ALA A 322 -19.43 18.61 -6.15
CA ALA A 322 -18.60 17.41 -6.05
C ALA A 322 -17.84 17.23 -7.36
N LEU A 323 -16.52 17.13 -7.26
CA LEU A 323 -15.63 16.86 -8.38
C LEU A 323 -14.94 15.53 -8.14
N LEU A 324 -14.88 14.71 -9.19
CA LEU A 324 -14.17 13.44 -9.19
C LEU A 324 -12.96 13.57 -10.11
N PHE A 325 -11.81 13.09 -9.67
CA PHE A 325 -10.57 13.10 -10.43
C PHE A 325 -10.13 11.68 -10.73
N ASP A 326 -9.51 11.48 -11.90
CA ASP A 326 -8.89 10.22 -12.27
C ASP A 326 -7.52 10.03 -11.58
N HIS A 327 -6.81 8.96 -11.95
CA HIS A 327 -5.49 8.66 -11.42
C HIS A 327 -4.43 9.71 -11.78
N THR A 328 -4.67 10.52 -12.82
CA THR A 328 -3.79 11.62 -13.26
C THR A 328 -4.11 12.94 -12.56
N LEU A 329 -5.07 12.95 -11.63
CA LEU A 329 -5.63 14.15 -11.00
C LEU A 329 -6.30 15.09 -12.01
N THR A 330 -6.84 14.57 -13.11
CA THR A 330 -7.66 15.35 -14.04
C THR A 330 -9.14 15.07 -13.81
N HIS A 331 -10.00 16.05 -14.12
CA HIS A 331 -11.42 15.97 -13.83
C HIS A 331 -12.08 14.87 -14.67
N LEU A 332 -12.74 13.92 -14.01
CA LEU A 332 -13.65 12.99 -14.66
C LEU A 332 -14.96 13.69 -14.98
N ALA A 333 -15.49 13.44 -16.17
CA ALA A 333 -16.81 13.93 -16.56
C ALA A 333 -17.89 13.29 -15.68
N VAL A 334 -18.46 14.09 -14.77
CA VAL A 334 -19.63 13.68 -13.99
C VAL A 334 -20.87 13.94 -14.84
N LEU A 335 -21.50 12.85 -15.30
CA LEU A 335 -22.58 12.88 -16.29
C LEU A 335 -23.84 13.57 -15.78
N ASN A 336 -24.16 13.37 -14.50
CA ASN A 336 -25.21 14.07 -13.77
C ASN A 336 -24.93 13.92 -12.28
N THR A 337 -24.94 15.03 -11.54
CA THR A 337 -25.08 14.99 -10.09
C THR A 337 -26.55 15.16 -9.78
N GLU A 338 -27.17 14.17 -9.13
CA GLU A 338 -28.39 14.53 -8.40
C GLU A 338 -27.99 15.59 -7.39
N ALA A 339 -28.82 16.62 -7.22
CA ALA A 339 -28.50 17.71 -6.32
C ALA A 339 -28.18 17.12 -4.94
N ILE A 340 -26.93 17.31 -4.46
CA ILE A 340 -26.58 16.96 -3.09
C ILE A 340 -27.54 17.74 -2.20
N THR A 341 -28.37 17.01 -1.47
CA THR A 341 -29.41 17.58 -0.61
C THR A 341 -28.83 17.78 0.78
N ILE A 342 -28.99 18.98 1.31
CA ILE A 342 -28.56 19.32 2.67
C ILE A 342 -29.80 19.39 3.54
N GLN A 343 -29.85 18.53 4.54
CA GLN A 343 -30.92 18.43 5.51
C GLN A 343 -30.80 19.55 6.57
N PRO A 344 -31.91 19.94 7.23
CA PRO A 344 -31.88 20.96 8.28
C PRO A 344 -31.01 20.62 9.49
N ASN A 345 -30.70 19.35 9.71
CA ASN A 345 -29.81 18.87 10.78
C ASN A 345 -28.32 18.92 10.39
N GLY A 346 -27.97 19.45 9.22
CA GLY A 346 -26.59 19.46 8.72
C GLY A 346 -26.16 18.20 7.98
N GLY A 347 -26.96 17.14 7.99
CA GLY A 347 -26.70 15.95 7.16
C GLY A 347 -26.79 16.29 5.68
N PHE A 348 -25.96 15.69 4.83
CA PHE A 348 -26.10 15.78 3.39
C PHE A 348 -26.13 14.40 2.74
N THR A 349 -26.86 14.29 1.63
CA THR A 349 -26.95 13.07 0.82
C THR A 349 -27.04 13.40 -0.65
N GLY A 350 -26.34 12.66 -1.51
CA GLY A 350 -26.43 12.81 -2.96
C GLY A 350 -25.84 11.63 -3.71
N THR A 351 -26.04 11.61 -5.02
CA THR A 351 -25.51 10.57 -5.90
C THR A 351 -24.71 11.20 -7.04
N LEU A 352 -23.55 10.62 -7.34
CA LEU A 352 -22.68 11.02 -8.44
C LEU A 352 -22.71 9.95 -9.52
N HIS A 353 -23.16 10.32 -10.72
CA HIS A 353 -23.04 9.47 -11.90
C HIS A 353 -21.80 9.86 -12.69
N PHE A 354 -20.89 8.91 -12.89
CA PHE A 354 -19.65 9.09 -13.65
C PHE A 354 -19.46 7.95 -14.64
N THR A 355 -18.62 8.19 -15.65
CA THR A 355 -18.04 7.15 -16.51
C THR A 355 -16.65 6.82 -16.01
N ASN A 356 -16.35 5.53 -15.85
CA ASN A 356 -15.02 5.04 -15.55
C ASN A 356 -14.71 3.91 -16.52
N ASP A 357 -13.80 4.17 -17.43
CA ASP A 357 -13.36 3.19 -18.43
C ASP A 357 -12.19 2.34 -17.92
N LEU A 358 -11.68 2.64 -16.71
CA LEU A 358 -10.58 1.96 -16.07
C LEU A 358 -10.99 1.31 -14.74
N PRO A 359 -11.28 0.00 -14.71
CA PRO A 359 -11.75 -0.67 -13.51
C PRO A 359 -10.67 -0.69 -12.42
N GLY A 360 -11.09 -0.39 -11.19
CA GLY A 360 -10.20 -0.29 -10.04
C GLY A 360 -9.27 0.93 -10.09
N GLN A 361 -9.60 2.01 -10.79
CA GLN A 361 -8.75 3.18 -10.82
C GLN A 361 -8.70 3.89 -9.45
N PRO A 362 -7.51 4.25 -8.92
CA PRO A 362 -7.42 5.18 -7.80
C PRO A 362 -7.83 6.58 -8.25
N SER A 363 -8.73 7.18 -7.50
CA SER A 363 -9.36 8.47 -7.81
C SER A 363 -9.46 9.34 -6.58
N LEU A 364 -9.71 10.62 -6.80
CA LEU A 364 -9.89 11.60 -5.74
C LEU A 364 -11.28 12.21 -5.82
N LEU A 365 -11.94 12.39 -4.69
CA LEU A 365 -13.20 13.12 -4.56
C LEU A 365 -12.95 14.42 -3.82
N LEU A 366 -13.32 15.54 -4.44
CA LEU A 366 -13.41 16.85 -3.80
C LEU A 366 -14.87 17.20 -3.57
N LEU A 367 -15.25 17.40 -2.31
CA LEU A 367 -16.54 17.96 -1.92
C LEU A 367 -16.36 19.41 -1.50
N ALA A 368 -17.19 20.30 -2.03
CA ALA A 368 -17.20 21.71 -1.69
C ALA A 368 -18.61 22.17 -1.32
N PHE A 369 -18.74 22.90 -0.23
CA PHE A 369 -19.99 23.51 0.22
C PHE A 369 -19.80 25.01 0.33
N THR A 370 -20.34 25.76 -0.64
CA THR A 370 -20.21 27.22 -0.69
C THR A 370 -21.47 27.87 -0.14
N THR A 371 -21.34 28.61 0.95
CA THR A 371 -22.42 29.39 1.56
C THR A 371 -22.31 30.85 1.17
N SER A 372 -23.43 31.51 0.88
CA SER A 372 -23.48 32.95 0.59
C SER A 372 -24.37 33.67 1.59
N ARG A 373 -23.79 34.59 2.37
CA ARG A 373 -24.52 35.41 3.35
C ARG A 373 -24.09 36.87 3.19
N SER A 374 -25.06 37.76 2.94
CA SER A 374 -24.82 39.21 2.84
C SER A 374 -23.68 39.60 1.88
N GLY A 375 -23.50 38.86 0.77
CA GLY A 375 -22.46 39.09 -0.22
C GLY A 375 -21.09 38.50 0.11
N GLN A 376 -20.91 37.93 1.30
CA GLN A 376 -19.73 37.15 1.67
C GLN A 376 -19.97 35.68 1.33
N GLN A 377 -19.00 35.08 0.62
CA GLN A 377 -19.01 33.65 0.30
C GLN A 377 -17.98 32.93 1.17
N THR A 378 -18.40 31.84 1.80
CA THR A 378 -17.52 30.96 2.58
C THR A 378 -17.67 29.54 2.07
N THR A 379 -16.53 28.91 1.77
CA THR A 379 -16.46 27.56 1.22
C THR A 379 -15.81 26.62 2.24
N ARG A 380 -16.40 25.43 2.39
CA ARG A 380 -15.79 24.30 3.10
C ARG A 380 -15.49 23.18 2.12
N LEU A 381 -14.30 22.60 2.23
CA LEU A 381 -13.79 21.58 1.33
C LEU A 381 -13.47 20.29 2.08
N LEU A 382 -13.54 19.15 1.38
CA LEU A 382 -13.01 17.87 1.84
C LEU A 382 -12.46 17.13 0.62
N LEU A 383 -11.22 16.66 0.73
CA LEU A 383 -10.59 15.77 -0.23
C LEU A 383 -10.44 14.38 0.36
N THR A 384 -10.78 13.36 -0.41
CA THR A 384 -10.64 11.96 0.00
C THR A 384 -10.39 11.07 -1.19
N ASN A 385 -9.65 9.99 -0.97
CA ASN A 385 -9.49 8.93 -1.96
C ASN A 385 -10.79 8.17 -2.18
N VAL A 386 -10.96 7.67 -3.40
CA VAL A 386 -12.03 6.75 -3.81
C VAL A 386 -11.44 5.75 -4.79
N LEU A 387 -11.81 4.48 -4.68
CA LEU A 387 -11.50 3.48 -5.71
C LEU A 387 -12.71 3.35 -6.64
N LEU A 388 -12.55 3.57 -7.94
CA LEU A 388 -13.64 3.42 -8.91
C LEU A 388 -13.61 2.02 -9.52
N SER A 389 -14.76 1.32 -9.53
CA SER A 389 -14.88 -0.03 -10.11
C SER A 389 -15.31 0.00 -11.56
#